data_AF-A0A2V6QM71-F1
#
_entry.id   AF-A0A2V6QM71-F1
#
_cell.length_a   1.000
_cell.length_b   1.000
_cell.length_c   1.000
_cell.angle_alpha   90.00
_cell.angle_beta   90.00
_cell.angle_gamma   90.00
#
_symmetry.space_group_name_H-M   'P 1'
#
loop_
_entity.id
_entity.type
_entity.pdbx_description
1 polymer ?
#
loop_
_entity_poly.entity_id
_entity_poly.type
_entity_poly.pdbx_seq_one_letter_code
_entity_poly.pdbx_strand_id
1 'polypeptide(L)' 'MDEATEKLLRELRGSPTDLAKMVARIHQRRRGVVAVSANAIARWNKDDPHAWARVRDWLTKRAVRLLID' A
#
# COMPACT_ATOMS: atom_id res chain seq x y z
N MET A 1 11.34 7.90 -8.95
CA MET A 1 10.74 6.97 -7.97
C MET A 1 11.89 6.37 -7.18
N ASP A 2 11.76 6.20 -5.87
CA ASP A 2 12.87 5.66 -5.07
C ASP A 2 12.94 4.13 -5.15
N GLU A 3 14.15 3.57 -5.02
CA GLU A 3 14.43 2.13 -5.20
C GLU A 3 13.55 1.24 -4.31
N ALA A 4 13.30 1.66 -3.06
CA ALA A 4 12.44 0.92 -2.14
C ALA A 4 10.97 0.88 -2.60
N THR A 5 10.48 1.96 -3.23
CA THR A 5 9.15 1.97 -3.85
C THR A 5 9.11 1.10 -5.11
N GLU A 6 10.15 1.13 -5.95
CA GLU A 6 10.21 0.29 -7.16
C GLU A 6 10.25 -1.20 -6.82
N LYS A 7 11.07 -1.58 -5.84
CA LYS A 7 11.13 -2.95 -5.34
C LYS A 7 9.76 -3.41 -4.85
N LEU A 8 9.08 -2.60 -4.03
CA LEU A 8 7.74 -2.94 -3.56
C LEU A 8 6.74 -3.09 -4.71
N LEU A 9 6.75 -2.19 -5.70
CA LEU A 9 5.83 -2.30 -6.84
C LEU A 9 6.08 -3.55 -7.69
N ARG A 10 7.33 -3.99 -7.86
CA ARG A 10 7.66 -5.26 -8.52
C ARG A 10 7.13 -6.45 -7.73
N GLU A 11 7.31 -6.41 -6.42
CA GLU A 11 6.85 -7.41 -5.47
C GLU A 11 5.32 -7.54 -5.40
N LEU A 12 4.58 -6.46 -5.67
CA LEU A 12 3.11 -6.44 -5.70
C LEU A 12 2.52 -6.83 -7.06
N ARG A 13 3.34 -6.96 -8.11
CA ARG A 13 2.85 -7.17 -9.49
C ARG A 13 2.10 -8.49 -9.69
N GLY A 14 2.32 -9.47 -8.81
CA GLY A 14 1.61 -10.76 -8.79
C GLY A 14 0.43 -10.82 -7.82
N SER A 15 0.15 -9.76 -7.05
CA SER A 15 -0.96 -9.73 -6.10
C SER A 15 -2.29 -9.48 -6.83
N PRO A 16 -3.38 -10.18 -6.48
CA PRO A 16 -4.72 -9.89 -7.02
C PRO A 16 -5.34 -8.60 -6.45
N THR A 17 -4.62 -7.93 -5.54
CA THR A 17 -5.07 -6.71 -4.88
C THR A 17 -4.73 -5.44 -5.67
N ASP A 18 -5.40 -4.34 -5.35
CA ASP A 18 -5.12 -3.01 -5.88
C ASP A 18 -4.01 -2.26 -5.13
N LEU A 19 -3.28 -2.93 -4.24
CA LEU A 19 -2.21 -2.37 -3.42
C LEU A 19 -1.12 -1.66 -4.23
N ALA A 20 -0.72 -2.22 -5.38
CA ALA A 20 0.27 -1.61 -6.26
C ALA A 20 -0.20 -0.22 -6.76
N LYS A 21 -1.48 -0.09 -7.09
CA LYS A 21 -2.07 1.18 -7.54
C LYS A 21 -2.08 2.20 -6.41
N MET A 22 -2.38 1.76 -5.19
CA MET A 22 -2.34 2.63 -4.01
C MET A 22 -0.92 3.16 -3.76
N VAL A 23 0.09 2.28 -3.69
CA VAL A 23 1.50 2.66 -3.47
C VAL A 23 1.97 3.66 -4.53
N ALA A 24 1.71 3.37 -5.81
CA ALA A 24 2.08 4.26 -6.92
C ALA A 24 1.45 5.65 -6.77
N ARG A 25 0.16 5.72 -6.41
CA ARG A 25 -0.55 6.99 -6.22
C ARG A 25 -0.03 7.79 -5.03
N ILE A 26 0.27 7.14 -3.91
CA ILE A 26 0.83 7.78 -2.71
C ILE A 26 2.19 8.39 -3.05
N HIS A 27 3.05 7.61 -3.70
CA HIS A 27 4.38 8.06 -4.10
C HIS A 27 4.31 9.24 -5.08
N GLN A 28 3.53 9.14 -6.15
CA GLN A 28 3.37 10.20 -7.15
C GLN A 28 2.85 11.51 -6.56
N ARG A 29 1.92 11.43 -5.60
CA ARG A 29 1.28 12.60 -5.01
C ARG A 29 1.96 13.08 -3.72
N ARG A 30 3.03 12.41 -3.27
CA ARG A 30 3.73 12.66 -1.99
C ARG A 30 2.74 12.80 -0.81
N ARG A 31 1.72 11.95 -0.76
CA ARG A 31 0.67 12.03 0.28
C ARG A 31 1.18 11.50 1.61
N GLY A 32 1.08 12.31 2.66
CA GLY A 32 1.33 11.88 4.04
C GLY A 32 0.12 11.24 4.74
N VAL A 33 -1.06 11.25 4.10
CA VAL A 33 -2.29 10.66 4.63
C VAL A 33 -3.07 10.00 3.50
N VAL A 34 -3.67 8.83 3.78
CA VAL A 34 -4.49 8.08 2.85
C VAL A 34 -5.74 7.58 3.57
N ALA A 35 -6.91 7.95 3.07
CA ALA A 35 -8.17 7.36 3.49
C ALA A 35 -8.36 6.00 2.78
N VAL A 36 -8.69 4.97 3.56
CA VAL A 36 -8.93 3.61 3.09
C VAL A 36 -10.16 3.08 3.81
N SER A 37 -11.09 2.47 3.08
CA SER A 37 -12.27 1.89 3.73
C SER A 37 -11.91 0.65 4.56
N ALA A 38 -12.64 0.44 5.66
CA ALA A 38 -12.49 -0.78 6.46
C ALA A 38 -12.67 -2.07 5.61
N ASN A 39 -13.57 -2.02 4.62
CA ASN A 39 -13.82 -3.11 3.69
C ASN A 39 -12.61 -3.43 2.79
N ALA A 40 -11.87 -2.41 2.33
CA ALA A 40 -10.65 -2.63 1.55
C ALA A 40 -9.56 -3.31 2.39
N ILE A 41 -9.40 -2.88 3.65
CA ILE A 41 -8.46 -3.51 4.60
C ILE A 41 -8.86 -4.98 4.86
N ALA A 42 -10.14 -5.25 5.08
CA ALA A 42 -10.64 -6.61 5.29
C ALA A 42 -10.36 -7.49 4.06
N ARG A 43 -10.61 -6.97 2.86
CA ARG A 43 -10.33 -7.65 1.60
C ARG A 43 -8.84 -7.92 1.41
N TRP A 44 -7.95 -6.96 1.67
CA TRP A 44 -6.50 -7.19 1.54
C TRP A 44 -5.96 -8.21 2.54
N ASN A 45 -6.46 -8.19 3.79
CA ASN A 45 -6.12 -9.22 4.78
C ASN A 45 -6.54 -10.63 4.34
N LYS A 46 -7.63 -10.75 3.56
CA LYS A 46 -8.13 -12.03 3.06
C LYS A 46 -7.41 -12.47 1.78
N ASP A 47 -7.30 -11.58 0.80
CA ASP A 47 -6.85 -11.90 -0.54
C ASP A 47 -5.32 -12.05 -0.64
N ASP A 48 -4.56 -11.22 0.08
CA ASP A 48 -3.10 -11.27 0.10
C ASP A 48 -2.52 -10.58 1.35
N PRO A 49 -2.57 -11.25 2.53
CA PRO A 49 -2.11 -10.68 3.79
C PRO A 49 -0.61 -10.33 3.76
N HIS A 50 0.19 -11.07 3.00
CA HIS A 50 1.64 -10.84 2.89
C HIS A 50 1.95 -9.59 2.05
N ALA A 51 1.25 -9.35 0.94
CA ALA A 51 1.35 -8.08 0.22
C ALA A 51 0.88 -6.91 1.09
N TRP A 52 -0.21 -7.08 1.84
CA TRP A 52 -0.71 -6.03 2.71
C TRP A 52 0.28 -5.66 3.82
N ALA A 53 0.88 -6.65 4.48
CA ALA A 53 1.91 -6.43 5.49
C ALA A 53 3.11 -5.62 4.94
N ARG A 54 3.61 -5.97 3.75
CA ARG A 54 4.70 -5.23 3.09
C ARG A 54 4.33 -3.77 2.79
N VAL A 55 3.10 -3.52 2.37
CA VAL A 55 2.61 -2.15 2.15
C VAL A 55 2.51 -1.38 3.47
N ARG A 56 2.01 -2.00 4.55
CA ARG A 56 1.96 -1.37 5.88
C ARG A 56 3.35 -0.97 6.40
N ASP A 57 4.35 -1.82 6.20
CA ASP A 57 5.73 -1.51 6.56
C ASP A 57 6.27 -0.34 5.73
N TRP A 58 5.98 -0.32 4.43
CA TRP A 58 6.38 0.76 3.53
C TRP A 58 5.74 2.10 3.88
N LEU A 59 4.46 2.09 4.30
CA LEU A 59 3.74 3.28 4.78
C LEU A 59 4.34 3.81 6.08
N THR A 60 4.59 2.92 7.04
CA THR A 60 5.19 3.24 8.35
C THR A 60 6.55 3.90 8.19
N LYS A 61 7.43 3.32 7.35
CA LYS A 61 8.77 3.88 7.06
C LYS A 61 8.74 5.27 6.42
N ARG A 62 7.61 5.67 5.83
CA ARG A 62 7.42 6.98 5.19
C ARG A 62 6.53 7.93 5.99
N ALA A 63 6.18 7.56 7.22
CA ALA A 63 5.26 8.30 8.08
C ALA A 63 3.92 8.63 7.39
N VAL A 64 3.45 7.75 6.49
CA VAL A 64 2.15 7.89 5.83
C VAL A 64 1.07 7.34 6.77
N ARG A 65 0.13 8.20 7.17
CA ARG A 65 -0.99 7.82 8.05
C ARG A 65 -2.14 7.22 7.25
N LEU A 66 -2.69 6.11 7.74
CA LEU A 66 -3.94 5.56 7.26
C LEU A 66 -5.09 6.16 8.07
N LEU A 67 -6.09 6.69 7.38
CA LEU A 67 -7.40 7.01 7.96
C LEU A 67 -8.36 5.91 7.50
N ILE A 68 -9.05 5.29 8.44
CA ILE A 68 -10.04 4.26 8.14
C ILE A 68 -11.40 4.94 8.05
N ASP A 69 -12.04 4.79 6.89
CA ASP A 69 -13.38 5.30 6.59
C ASP A 69 -14.41 4.15 6.61
#